data_AF-A0A1R4G5D4-F1
#
_entry.id   AF-A0A1R4G5D4-F1
#
_cell.length_a   1.000
_cell.length_b   1.000
_cell.length_c   1.000
_cell.angle_alpha   90.00
_cell.angle_beta   90.00
_cell.angle_gamma   90.00
#
_symmetry.space_group_name_H-M   'P 1'
#
loop_
_entity.id
_entity.type
_entity.pdbx_description
1 polymer ?
#
loop_
_entity_poly.entity_id
_entity_poly.type
_entity_poly.pdbx_seq_one_letter_code
_entity_poly.pdbx_strand_id
1 'polypeptide(L)' 'MAERHGVAWDEVLIDDDPALMHEFGEEVPVLLVDGVQRDFWVIDADRLEKLIGA' A
#
# COMPACT_ATOMS: atom_id res chain seq x y z
N MET A 1 9.93 -7.61 -5.33
CA MET A 1 8.69 -8.42 -5.30
C MET A 1 7.76 -8.02 -6.44
N ALA A 2 7.33 -6.76 -6.52
CA ALA A 2 6.44 -6.27 -7.57
C ALA A 2 6.96 -6.60 -8.99
N GLU A 3 8.24 -6.36 -9.28
CA GLU A 3 8.89 -6.72 -10.55
C GLU A 3 8.76 -8.22 -10.90
N ARG A 4 8.92 -9.11 -9.91
CA ARG A 4 8.79 -10.57 -10.09
C ARG A 4 7.36 -10.97 -10.51
N HIS A 5 6.35 -10.21 -10.10
CA HIS A 5 4.96 -10.43 -10.46
C HIS A 5 4.47 -9.53 -11.61
N GLY A 6 5.36 -8.71 -12.20
CA GLY A 6 4.98 -7.77 -13.26
C GLY A 6 3.99 -6.69 -12.79
N VAL A 7 3.96 -6.39 -11.49
CA VAL A 7 3.03 -5.45 -10.88
C VAL A 7 3.66 -4.06 -10.87
N ALA A 8 2.93 -3.08 -11.40
CA ALA A 8 3.28 -1.67 -11.24
C ALA A 8 2.90 -1.21 -9.83
N TRP A 9 3.72 -0.35 -9.25
CA TRP A 9 3.47 0.24 -7.93
C TRP A 9 4.08 1.64 -7.90
N ASP A 10 3.49 2.49 -7.07
CA ASP A 10 3.97 3.84 -6.82
C ASP A 10 4.02 4.08 -5.30
N GLU A 11 5.01 4.85 -4.85
CA GLU A 11 5.08 5.35 -3.48
C GLU A 11 4.42 6.74 -3.42
N VAL A 12 3.55 6.94 -2.44
CA VAL A 12 2.89 8.23 -2.21
C VAL A 12 3.24 8.72 -0.81
N LEU A 13 3.98 9.83 -0.75
CA LEU A 13 4.18 10.58 0.49
C LEU A 13 2.93 11.42 0.76
N ILE A 14 2.45 11.39 2.00
CA ILE A 14 1.21 12.08 2.38
C ILE A 14 1.45 13.40 3.11
N ASP A 15 2.69 13.72 3.49
CA ASP A 15 3.04 14.87 4.36
C ASP A 15 2.49 16.22 3.87
N ASP A 16 2.36 16.40 2.56
CA ASP A 16 1.89 17.63 1.92
C ASP A 16 0.46 17.53 1.36
N ASP A 17 -0.26 16.41 1.61
CA ASP A 17 -1.64 16.21 1.17
C ASP A 17 -2.60 16.13 2.38
N PRO A 18 -3.31 17.23 2.70
CA PRO A 18 -4.22 17.28 3.84
C PRO A 18 -5.36 16.25 3.78
N ALA A 19 -5.78 15.82 2.58
CA ALA A 19 -6.83 14.83 2.44
C ALA A 19 -6.29 13.43 2.79
N LEU A 20 -5.11 13.08 2.27
CA LEU A 20 -4.46 11.81 2.61
C LEU A 20 -3.98 11.76 4.06
N MET A 21 -3.50 12.87 4.63
CA MET A 21 -3.20 12.95 6.07
C MET A 21 -4.44 12.72 6.93
N HIS A 22 -5.59 13.29 6.52
CA HIS A 22 -6.84 13.09 7.24
C HIS A 22 -7.34 11.64 7.15
N GLU A 23 -7.18 11.01 5.99
CA GLU A 23 -7.66 9.64 5.75
C GLU A 23 -6.73 8.56 6.32
N PHE A 24 -5.42 8.68 6.12
CA PHE A 24 -4.44 7.62 6.39
C PHE A 24 -3.37 7.98 7.43
N GLY A 25 -3.35 9.20 7.97
CA GLY A 25 -2.25 9.70 8.80
C GLY A 25 -1.91 8.87 10.04
N GLU A 26 -2.88 8.15 10.60
CA GLU A 26 -2.69 7.28 11.77
C GLU A 26 -2.27 5.85 11.41
N GLU A 27 -2.36 5.48 10.13
CA GLU A 27 -2.23 4.11 9.64
C GLU A 27 -0.98 3.89 8.79
N VAL A 28 -0.23 4.96 8.48
CA VAL A 28 1.00 4.87 7.66
C VAL A 28 2.00 3.84 8.24
N PRO A 29 2.61 2.99 7.39
CA PRO A 29 2.38 2.84 5.95
C PRO A 29 1.06 2.12 5.63
N VAL A 30 0.37 2.55 4.57
CA VAL A 30 -0.87 1.94 4.06
C VAL A 30 -0.61 1.30 2.69
N LEU A 31 -1.10 0.08 2.49
CA LEU A 31 -1.06 -0.60 1.19
C LEU A 31 -2.44 -0.56 0.53
N LEU A 32 -2.49 0.03 -0.66
CA LEU A 32 -3.64 -0.05 -1.54
C LEU A 32 -3.37 -1.08 -2.66
N VAL A 33 -4.36 -1.91 -2.96
CA VAL A 33 -4.38 -2.77 -4.15
C VAL A 33 -5.67 -2.46 -4.90
N ASP A 34 -5.54 -2.04 -6.16
CA ASP A 34 -6.65 -1.57 -6.99
C ASP A 34 -7.50 -0.47 -6.31
N GLY A 35 -6.83 0.44 -5.59
CA GLY A 35 -7.47 1.54 -4.85
C GLY A 35 -8.16 1.12 -3.55
N VAL A 36 -8.05 -0.14 -3.14
CA VAL A 36 -8.64 -0.66 -1.89
C VAL A 36 -7.56 -0.90 -0.86
N GLN A 37 -7.72 -0.35 0.35
CA GLN A 37 -6.81 -0.60 1.47
C GLN A 37 -6.82 -2.08 1.86
N ARG A 38 -5.64 -2.70 1.82
CA ARG A 38 -5.45 -4.13 2.15
C ARG A 38 -4.69 -4.33 3.44
N ASP A 39 -3.84 -3.37 3.80
CA ASP A 39 -2.88 -3.53 4.89
C ASP A 39 -2.40 -2.18 5.41
N PHE A 40 -1.97 -2.13 6.68
CA PHE A 40 -1.44 -0.93 7.32
C PHE A 40 -0.50 -1.22 8.50
N TRP A 41 0.28 -0.21 8.93
CA TRP A 41 1.37 -0.26 9.93
C TRP A 41 2.55 -1.19 9.60
N VAL A 42 2.31 -2.49 9.46
CA VAL A 42 3.32 -3.47 9.09
C VAL A 42 2.76 -4.31 7.95
N ILE A 43 3.36 -4.14 6.78
CA ILE A 43 2.95 -4.87 5.58
C ILE A 43 3.57 -6.26 5.63
N ASP A 44 2.71 -7.28 5.75
CA ASP A 44 3.15 -8.67 5.81
C ASP A 44 3.50 -9.17 4.40
N ALA A 45 4.75 -9.62 4.22
CA ALA A 45 5.25 -10.02 2.90
C ALA A 45 4.52 -11.26 2.34
N ASP A 46 4.16 -12.23 3.19
CA ASP A 46 3.48 -13.45 2.74
C ASP A 46 2.03 -13.15 2.32
N ARG A 47 1.35 -12.23 3.02
CA ARG A 47 0.04 -11.72 2.65
C ARG A 47 0.12 -10.92 1.35
N LEU A 48 1.11 -10.04 1.22
CA LEU A 48 1.32 -9.27 -0.01
C LEU A 48 1.55 -10.20 -1.21
N GLU A 49 2.37 -11.25 -1.07
CA GLU A 49 2.63 -12.21 -2.15
C GLU A 49 1.34 -12.89 -2.64
N LYS A 50 0.45 -13.25 -1.72
CA LYS A 50 -0.86 -13.85 -2.06
C LYS A 50 -1.82 -12.86 -2.71
N LEU A 51 -1.74 -11.59 -2.36
CA LEU A 51 -2.61 -10.54 -2.93
C LEU A 51 -2.25 -10.22 -4.38
N ILE A 52 -0.97 -10.27 -4.74
CA ILE A 52 -0.49 -9.83 -6.06
C ILE A 52 -0.01 -10.96 -6.98
N GLY A 53 0.03 -12.21 -6.48
CA GLY A 53 0.62 -13.36 -7.17
C GLY A 53 -0.35 -14.37 -7.78
N ALA A 54 -1.62 -14.01 -8.00
CA ALA A 54 -2.60 -14.89 -8.67
C ALA A 54 -2.35 -15.02 -10.18
#